data_AF-A0A8C4W6M4-F1
#
_entry.id   AF-A0A8C4W6M4-F1
#
_cell.length_a   1.000
_cell.length_b   1.000
_cell.length_c   1.000
_cell.angle_alpha   90.00
_cell.angle_beta   90.00
_cell.angle_gamma   90.00
#
_symmetry.space_group_name_H-M   'P 1'
#
loop_
_entity.id
_entity.type
_entity.pdbx_description
1 polymer ?
#
loop_
_entity_poly.entity_id
_entity_poly.type
_entity_poly.pdbx_seq_one_letter_code
_entity_poly.pdbx_strand_id
1 'polypeptide(L)'
;MLSVLLVFQFLHRLCGALVYFPSQYVEQVELEKYDGVEAGKYTLGLGQKQMGFCSAHEDINSLCLTVVQRLVERSRLSWDSIGRLEVGTETIIDKSKAVKTVLMQLFQDSGNTDVEGIDTTNACYGGTASLFNSVDWVESSSWDGRYAMVVCGDIAVYATGNARPTGGAGAVAMLVGPEAPLVLERGVRGTHMEHVYDFYKPDLASEYPMVDGKLSIQCYFRALDQCYSVYRKKIQSQWQKVGVDKPFTLEDFQFMIFHTPFCKLVQKSVGRMMLNDFLAAPNPDTQSGLYKGLQAFRGVKLEDTYSDKDVEKAFQKASLEMFSQKTKPSLLLSSRNGNMYTPSMYGCLASLLAQYSAQQLAGSRIGAFSYGSGLAASLFSMRVSQDAAPGSPLDKLVSSLSDLQTRLDARKRVPPEEFAEIMKQREESHHLVNHTPQGSKDDLFPGTWYLERVDDKHRRQYARRQLYQIKV
;
A
#
# COMPACT_ATOMS: atom_id res chain seq x y z
N MET A 1 -28.71 -24.42 35.69
CA MET A 1 -28.92 -22.96 35.74
C MET A 1 -27.90 -22.33 34.82
N LEU A 2 -28.19 -22.34 33.52
CA LEU A 2 -28.76 -21.23 32.73
C LEU A 2 -27.65 -20.54 31.92
N SER A 3 -27.31 -21.21 30.82
CA SER A 3 -27.33 -20.62 29.47
C SER A 3 -26.95 -19.14 29.36
N VAL A 4 -25.69 -18.89 29.06
CA VAL A 4 -25.29 -17.67 28.32
C VAL A 4 -24.50 -18.12 27.09
N LEU A 5 -25.22 -18.78 26.18
CA LEU A 5 -25.03 -18.58 24.76
C LEU A 5 -25.42 -17.11 24.50
N LEU A 6 -24.45 -16.21 24.42
CA LEU A 6 -24.65 -14.90 23.84
C LEU A 6 -23.68 -14.77 22.67
N VAL A 7 -24.25 -15.13 21.53
CA VAL A 7 -23.84 -14.77 20.18
C VAL A 7 -23.41 -13.31 20.16
N PHE A 8 -22.11 -13.06 19.96
CA PHE A 8 -21.63 -11.79 19.42
C PHE A 8 -20.79 -12.08 18.18
N GLN A 9 -21.50 -12.23 17.06
CA GLN A 9 -20.95 -12.10 15.71
C GLN A 9 -20.57 -10.64 15.50
N PHE A 10 -19.42 -10.21 16.03
CA PHE A 10 -18.84 -8.94 15.62
C PHE A 10 -17.63 -9.19 14.71
N LEU A 11 -17.88 -9.00 13.42
CA LEU A 11 -16.93 -9.18 12.34
C LEU A 11 -16.36 -7.79 11.97
N HIS A 12 -15.10 -7.45 12.34
CA HIS A 12 -14.51 -6.09 12.16
C HIS A 12 -13.42 -5.98 11.09
N ARG A 13 -13.57 -4.98 10.21
CA ARG A 13 -13.27 -5.12 8.77
C ARG A 13 -13.13 -3.70 8.12
N LEU A 14 -12.54 -3.58 6.92
CA LEU A 14 -12.40 -2.32 6.14
C LEU A 14 -13.73 -1.92 5.46
N CYS A 15 -14.36 -0.82 5.89
CA CYS A 15 -15.70 -0.35 5.46
C CYS A 15 -15.69 0.51 4.19
N GLY A 16 -14.58 1.18 3.90
CA GLY A 16 -14.43 2.04 2.73
C GLY A 16 -12.95 2.30 2.48
N ALA A 17 -12.56 2.38 1.20
CA ALA A 17 -11.21 2.72 0.80
C ALA A 17 -11.25 3.77 -0.30
N LEU A 18 -10.46 4.82 -0.14
CA LEU A 18 -10.23 5.81 -1.19
C LEU A 18 -8.73 5.93 -1.43
N VAL A 19 -8.34 5.95 -2.70
CA VAL A 19 -6.98 6.27 -3.12
C VAL A 19 -6.91 7.67 -3.74
N TYR A 20 -5.86 8.40 -3.44
CA TYR A 20 -5.43 9.62 -4.11
C TYR A 20 -4.05 9.42 -4.72
N PHE A 21 -3.83 9.97 -5.90
CA PHE A 21 -2.54 10.05 -6.58
C PHE A 21 -2.49 11.37 -7.36
N PRO A 22 -1.30 11.96 -7.58
CA PRO A 22 -1.16 13.20 -8.31
C PRO A 22 -1.73 13.13 -9.73
N SER A 23 -2.11 14.29 -10.26
CA SER A 23 -2.70 14.42 -11.59
C SER A 23 -1.69 14.36 -12.73
N GLN A 24 -0.39 14.26 -12.43
CA GLN A 24 0.70 14.25 -13.41
C GLN A 24 1.54 12.99 -13.29
N TYR A 25 2.15 12.58 -14.40
CA TYR A 25 3.06 11.44 -14.43
C TYR A 25 4.11 11.58 -15.54
N VAL A 26 5.24 10.90 -15.39
CA VAL A 26 6.24 10.69 -16.46
C VAL A 26 6.13 9.27 -17.01
N GLU A 27 6.18 9.11 -18.34
CA GLU A 27 6.19 7.80 -19.01
C GLU A 27 7.55 7.12 -18.84
N GLN A 28 7.57 5.83 -18.51
CA GLN A 28 8.82 5.10 -18.27
C GLN A 28 9.61 4.82 -19.55
N VAL A 29 8.93 4.60 -20.68
CA VAL A 29 9.57 4.55 -22.01
C VAL A 29 10.26 5.90 -22.32
N GLU A 30 9.63 6.97 -21.84
CA GLU A 30 10.12 8.35 -21.79
C GLU A 30 11.49 8.46 -21.15
N LEU A 31 11.45 8.06 -19.89
CA LEU A 31 12.54 8.13 -18.94
C LEU A 31 13.70 7.20 -19.33
N GLU A 32 13.42 6.04 -19.95
CA GLU A 32 14.47 5.16 -20.50
C GLU A 32 15.34 5.90 -21.53
N LYS A 33 14.71 6.65 -22.44
CA LYS A 33 15.42 7.43 -23.46
C LYS A 33 16.18 8.60 -22.84
N TYR A 34 15.54 9.33 -21.92
CA TYR A 34 16.13 10.47 -21.25
C TYR A 34 17.37 10.08 -20.42
N ASP A 35 17.30 8.97 -19.70
CA ASP A 35 18.39 8.44 -18.87
C ASP A 35 19.48 7.74 -19.70
N GLY A 36 19.30 7.57 -21.02
CA GLY A 36 20.25 6.90 -21.91
C GLY A 36 20.43 5.40 -21.60
N VAL A 37 19.36 4.73 -21.16
CA VAL A 37 19.40 3.29 -20.83
C VAL A 37 18.76 2.44 -21.92
N GLU A 38 19.04 1.13 -21.91
CA GLU A 38 18.45 0.19 -22.86
C GLU A 38 16.92 0.16 -22.77
N ALA A 39 16.26 0.12 -23.93
CA ALA A 39 14.81 -0.03 -24.02
C ALA A 39 14.36 -1.28 -23.27
N GLY A 40 13.34 -1.14 -22.42
CA GLY A 40 12.86 -2.23 -21.58
C GLY A 40 13.49 -2.28 -20.19
N LYS A 41 14.54 -1.51 -19.88
CA LYS A 41 15.16 -1.53 -18.53
C LYS A 41 14.14 -1.22 -17.43
N TYR A 42 13.25 -0.25 -17.64
CA TYR A 42 12.23 0.15 -16.68
C TYR A 42 10.91 -0.57 -16.97
N THR A 43 10.51 -0.63 -18.23
CA THR A 43 9.20 -1.18 -18.62
C THR A 43 9.11 -2.70 -18.50
N LEU A 44 10.21 -3.43 -18.71
CA LEU A 44 10.27 -4.89 -18.57
C LEU A 44 11.08 -5.31 -17.33
N GLY A 45 12.23 -4.65 -17.12
CA GLY A 45 13.14 -4.94 -16.01
C GLY A 45 12.52 -4.59 -14.65
N LEU A 46 11.89 -3.43 -14.52
CA LEU A 46 11.14 -3.04 -13.31
C LEU A 46 9.65 -3.38 -13.44
N GLY A 47 9.12 -3.48 -14.65
CA GLY A 47 7.69 -3.69 -14.91
C GLY A 47 6.85 -2.42 -14.71
N GLN A 48 7.48 -1.24 -14.82
CA GLN A 48 6.84 0.05 -14.59
C GLN A 48 6.46 0.71 -15.92
N LYS A 49 5.26 1.28 -16.02
CA LYS A 49 4.77 1.99 -17.21
C LYS A 49 4.82 3.50 -17.03
N GLN A 50 4.32 3.98 -15.90
CA GLN A 50 4.19 5.41 -15.59
C GLN A 50 4.58 5.63 -14.13
N MET A 51 5.15 6.80 -13.83
CA MET A 51 5.50 7.20 -12.46
C MET A 51 4.80 8.52 -12.14
N GLY A 52 3.88 8.48 -11.17
CA GLY A 52 3.20 9.68 -10.68
C GLY A 52 4.13 10.44 -9.75
N PHE A 53 4.06 11.76 -9.76
CA PHE A 53 4.90 12.61 -8.92
C PHE A 53 4.14 13.87 -8.49
N CYS A 54 4.54 14.42 -7.36
CA CYS A 54 4.00 15.70 -6.86
C CYS A 54 4.80 16.87 -7.42
N SER A 55 4.10 17.92 -7.82
CA SER A 55 4.69 19.25 -8.03
C SER A 55 4.80 20.00 -6.70
N ALA A 56 5.29 21.25 -6.71
CA ALA A 56 5.56 22.02 -5.50
C ALA A 56 4.31 22.30 -4.64
N HIS A 57 3.11 22.21 -5.23
CA HIS A 57 1.83 22.44 -4.53
C HIS A 57 1.37 21.25 -3.68
N GLU A 58 2.01 20.08 -3.76
CA GLU A 58 1.61 18.90 -3.02
C GLU A 58 2.69 18.43 -2.04
N ASP A 59 2.29 18.25 -0.78
CA ASP A 59 3.11 17.67 0.28
C ASP A 59 2.32 16.58 1.02
N ILE A 60 2.96 15.89 1.98
CA ILE A 60 2.32 14.80 2.73
C ILE A 60 0.98 15.22 3.38
N ASN A 61 0.92 16.43 3.93
CA ASN A 61 -0.30 16.93 4.57
C ASN A 61 -1.41 17.13 3.53
N SER A 62 -1.10 17.72 2.38
CA SER A 62 -2.08 17.97 1.33
C SER A 62 -2.60 16.67 0.69
N LEU A 63 -1.73 15.67 0.51
CA LEU A 63 -2.13 14.32 0.08
C LEU A 63 -3.11 13.69 1.08
N CYS A 64 -2.79 13.73 2.37
CA CYS A 64 -3.63 13.17 3.43
C CYS A 64 -4.96 13.93 3.61
N LEU A 65 -4.95 15.28 3.60
CA LEU A 65 -6.16 16.11 3.65
C LEU A 65 -7.10 15.77 2.48
N THR A 66 -6.54 15.61 1.27
CA THR A 66 -7.30 15.28 0.07
C THR A 66 -8.00 13.93 0.17
N VAL A 67 -7.28 12.88 0.55
CA VAL A 67 -7.86 11.54 0.59
C VAL A 67 -8.87 11.38 1.74
N VAL A 68 -8.64 12.04 2.89
CA VAL A 68 -9.59 12.02 4.01
C VAL A 68 -10.88 12.73 3.66
N GLN A 69 -10.81 13.99 3.20
CA GLN A 69 -12.02 14.75 2.90
C GLN A 69 -12.84 14.09 1.78
N ARG A 70 -12.19 13.59 0.73
CA ARG A 70 -12.89 12.90 -0.36
C ARG A 70 -13.53 11.58 0.09
N LEU A 71 -12.94 10.86 1.06
CA LEU A 71 -13.54 9.66 1.64
C LEU A 71 -14.81 10.02 2.41
N VAL A 72 -14.73 11.03 3.28
CA VAL A 72 -15.87 11.49 4.10
C VAL A 72 -17.02 11.99 3.24
N GLU A 73 -16.74 12.82 2.22
CA GLU A 73 -17.75 13.33 1.29
C GLU A 73 -18.41 12.21 0.48
N ARG A 74 -17.62 11.30 -0.09
CA ARG A 74 -18.13 10.22 -0.93
C ARG A 74 -18.96 9.21 -0.13
N SER A 75 -18.54 8.91 1.09
CA SER A 75 -19.25 7.99 1.98
C SER A 75 -20.36 8.68 2.80
N ARG A 76 -20.53 10.01 2.65
CA ARG A 76 -21.48 10.84 3.40
C ARG A 76 -21.36 10.62 4.93
N LEU A 77 -20.12 10.51 5.42
CA LEU A 77 -19.85 10.28 6.84
C LEU A 77 -20.02 11.59 7.62
N SER A 78 -20.55 11.51 8.83
CA SER A 78 -20.42 12.61 9.78
C SER A 78 -18.99 12.63 10.33
N TRP A 79 -18.41 13.82 10.48
CA TRP A 79 -17.13 13.98 11.18
C TRP A 79 -17.18 13.46 12.63
N ASP A 80 -18.36 13.51 13.27
CA ASP A 80 -18.59 13.00 14.63
C ASP A 80 -18.53 11.46 14.71
N SER A 81 -18.63 10.77 13.57
CA SER A 81 -18.64 9.31 13.51
C SER A 81 -17.24 8.68 13.57
N ILE A 82 -16.17 9.48 13.68
CA ILE A 82 -14.79 9.02 13.71
C ILE A 82 -14.24 9.26 15.12
N GLY A 83 -13.83 8.19 15.80
CA GLY A 83 -13.26 8.21 17.16
C GLY A 83 -11.76 7.96 17.22
N ARG A 84 -11.17 7.47 16.13
CA ARG A 84 -9.73 7.31 15.97
C ARG A 84 -9.29 7.71 14.56
N LEU A 85 -8.18 8.43 14.46
CA LEU A 85 -7.53 8.81 13.20
C LEU A 85 -6.02 8.65 13.35
N GLU A 86 -5.39 7.82 12.53
CA GLU A 86 -3.95 7.55 12.61
C GLU A 86 -3.28 7.51 11.23
N VAL A 87 -2.13 8.17 11.10
CA VAL A 87 -1.39 8.32 9.85
C VAL A 87 -0.13 7.44 9.84
N GLY A 88 -0.01 6.58 8.83
CA GLY A 88 1.25 5.91 8.49
C GLY A 88 1.98 6.65 7.39
N THR A 89 3.20 7.14 7.65
CA THR A 89 4.02 7.82 6.63
C THR A 89 5.51 7.70 6.94
N GLU A 90 6.35 7.78 5.92
CA GLU A 90 7.80 7.99 6.02
C GLU A 90 8.27 9.29 5.35
N THR A 91 7.32 10.16 4.97
CA THR A 91 7.55 11.49 4.38
C THR A 91 7.46 12.54 5.47
N ILE A 92 8.59 12.81 6.13
CA ILE A 92 8.66 13.66 7.32
C ILE A 92 9.00 15.09 6.93
N ILE A 93 8.11 16.03 7.26
CA ILE A 93 8.31 17.48 7.07
C ILE A 93 8.34 18.27 8.38
N ASP A 94 8.05 17.61 9.50
CA ASP A 94 8.21 18.12 10.86
C ASP A 94 8.59 16.94 11.78
N LYS A 95 9.56 17.14 12.68
CA LYS A 95 10.12 16.07 13.53
C LYS A 95 9.30 15.81 14.79
N SER A 96 8.35 16.68 15.12
CA SER A 96 7.53 16.59 16.33
C SER A 96 6.03 16.68 16.01
N LYS A 97 5.62 17.51 15.06
CA LYS A 97 4.22 17.73 14.72
C LYS A 97 3.74 16.68 13.72
N ALA A 98 2.91 15.76 14.21
CA ALA A 98 2.25 14.73 13.42
C ALA A 98 1.32 15.31 12.33
N VAL A 99 1.29 14.66 11.16
CA VAL A 99 0.32 14.87 10.06
C VAL A 99 -1.11 14.76 10.61
N LYS A 100 -1.37 13.80 11.51
CA LYS A 100 -2.67 13.66 12.20
C LYS A 100 -3.18 14.98 12.78
N THR A 101 -2.31 15.80 13.38
CA THR A 101 -2.71 17.08 13.96
C THR A 101 -3.06 18.13 12.91
N VAL A 102 -2.53 18.02 11.69
CA VAL A 102 -2.91 18.86 10.55
C VAL A 102 -4.28 18.43 10.03
N LEU A 103 -4.55 17.13 9.98
CA LEU A 103 -5.85 16.58 9.57
C LEU A 103 -7.00 16.99 10.50
N MET A 104 -6.72 17.29 11.77
CA MET A 104 -7.74 17.80 12.70
C MET A 104 -8.40 19.10 12.22
N GLN A 105 -7.80 19.86 11.28
CA GLN A 105 -8.46 21.00 10.63
C GLN A 105 -9.78 20.62 9.96
N LEU A 106 -9.89 19.40 9.42
CA LEU A 106 -11.12 18.91 8.79
C LEU A 106 -12.26 18.67 9.79
N PHE A 107 -11.93 18.52 11.08
CA PHE A 107 -12.88 18.22 12.15
C PHE A 107 -13.33 19.46 12.92
N GLN A 108 -12.64 20.60 12.77
CA GLN A 108 -12.84 21.79 13.62
C GLN A 108 -14.28 22.28 13.62
N ASP A 109 -14.90 22.39 12.43
CA ASP A 109 -16.27 22.91 12.29
C ASP A 109 -17.33 21.99 12.92
N SER A 110 -17.05 20.68 13.01
CA SER A 110 -17.94 19.72 13.70
C SER A 110 -17.83 19.80 15.22
N GLY A 111 -16.73 20.35 15.75
CA GLY A 111 -16.39 20.29 17.18
C GLY A 111 -15.85 18.94 17.65
N ASN A 112 -15.80 17.90 16.79
CA ASN A 112 -15.26 16.59 17.14
C ASN A 112 -13.73 16.64 17.30
N THR A 113 -13.27 16.81 18.54
CA THR A 113 -11.84 16.89 18.90
C THR A 113 -11.36 15.70 19.72
N ASP A 114 -12.29 14.92 20.28
CA ASP A 114 -11.99 13.67 20.98
C ASP A 114 -11.82 12.54 19.97
N VAL A 115 -10.65 12.52 19.33
CA VAL A 115 -10.27 11.55 18.29
C VAL A 115 -8.87 11.03 18.59
N GLU A 116 -8.75 9.76 18.98
CA GLU A 116 -7.48 9.10 19.29
C GLU A 116 -6.57 8.92 18.05
N GLY A 117 -5.31 8.53 18.28
CA GLY A 117 -4.32 8.27 17.23
C GLY A 117 -3.41 9.47 16.90
N ILE A 118 -2.26 9.17 16.32
CA ILE A 118 -1.22 10.14 15.91
C ILE A 118 -0.58 9.70 14.58
N ASP A 119 0.74 9.83 14.42
CA ASP A 119 1.48 9.27 13.31
C ASP A 119 2.28 8.03 13.78
N THR A 120 2.49 7.07 12.88
CA THR A 120 3.31 5.88 13.11
C THR A 120 4.23 5.62 11.90
N THR A 121 5.52 5.38 12.16
CA THR A 121 6.54 5.34 11.11
C THR A 121 7.50 4.18 11.30
N ASN A 122 7.61 3.35 10.27
CA ASN A 122 8.80 2.56 9.96
C ASN A 122 8.81 2.32 8.45
N ALA A 123 9.48 3.19 7.69
CA ALA A 123 9.50 3.14 6.23
C ALA A 123 8.09 2.87 5.65
N CYS A 124 7.99 2.02 4.63
CA CYS A 124 6.75 1.65 3.97
C CYS A 124 5.77 0.81 4.83
N TYR A 125 6.11 0.46 6.08
CA TYR A 125 5.26 -0.35 6.96
C TYR A 125 4.24 0.47 7.78
N GLY A 126 4.45 1.79 7.90
CA GLY A 126 3.64 2.66 8.79
C GLY A 126 2.12 2.56 8.58
N GLY A 127 1.66 2.44 7.33
CA GLY A 127 0.22 2.25 7.04
C GLY A 127 -0.35 0.96 7.60
N THR A 128 0.45 -0.12 7.64
CA THR A 128 0.04 -1.40 8.25
C THR A 128 0.09 -1.37 9.77
N ALA A 129 1.05 -0.67 10.36
CA ALA A 129 1.02 -0.40 11.79
C ALA A 129 -0.27 0.36 12.18
N SER A 130 -0.62 1.42 11.44
CA SER A 130 -1.86 2.18 11.68
C SER A 130 -3.12 1.33 11.53
N LEU A 131 -3.16 0.46 10.52
CA LEU A 131 -4.27 -0.49 10.36
C LEU A 131 -4.40 -1.44 11.55
N PHE A 132 -3.29 -2.01 12.03
CA PHE A 132 -3.32 -2.92 13.17
C PHE A 132 -3.72 -2.20 14.45
N ASN A 133 -3.16 -1.02 14.73
CA ASN A 133 -3.53 -0.21 15.89
C ASN A 133 -5.01 0.16 15.87
N SER A 134 -5.55 0.50 14.69
CA SER A 134 -6.97 0.86 14.53
C SER A 134 -7.90 -0.32 14.75
N VAL A 135 -7.54 -1.51 14.27
CA VAL A 135 -8.31 -2.74 14.50
C VAL A 135 -8.26 -3.14 15.96
N ASP A 136 -7.07 -3.08 16.57
CA ASP A 136 -6.88 -3.42 17.98
C ASP A 136 -7.65 -2.44 18.88
N TRP A 137 -7.72 -1.14 18.51
CA TRP A 137 -8.58 -0.15 19.18
C TRP A 137 -10.07 -0.49 19.07
N VAL A 138 -10.58 -0.81 17.87
CA VAL A 138 -11.99 -1.22 17.68
C VAL A 138 -12.33 -2.47 18.50
N GLU A 139 -11.37 -3.38 18.70
CA GLU A 139 -11.55 -4.61 19.49
C GLU A 139 -11.29 -4.42 21.00
N SER A 140 -10.89 -3.22 21.43
CA SER A 140 -10.52 -2.94 22.81
C SER A 140 -11.70 -2.48 23.69
N SER A 141 -11.49 -2.48 25.01
CA SER A 141 -12.43 -1.86 25.96
C SER A 141 -12.52 -0.33 25.83
N SER A 142 -11.60 0.30 25.10
CA SER A 142 -11.60 1.74 24.85
C SER A 142 -12.40 2.13 23.60
N TRP A 143 -12.95 1.15 22.87
CA TRP A 143 -13.81 1.45 21.72
C TRP A 143 -15.10 2.14 22.17
N ASP A 144 -15.41 3.26 21.54
CA ASP A 144 -16.54 4.13 21.87
C ASP A 144 -17.71 3.99 20.88
N GLY A 145 -17.66 2.98 20.00
CA GLY A 145 -18.68 2.74 18.98
C GLY A 145 -18.45 3.48 17.65
N ARG A 146 -17.49 4.43 17.59
CA ARG A 146 -17.18 5.20 16.37
C ARG A 146 -16.22 4.44 15.45
N TYR A 147 -16.08 4.91 14.22
CA TYR A 147 -15.11 4.36 13.26
C TYR A 147 -13.68 4.77 13.62
N ALA A 148 -12.74 3.90 13.27
CA ALA A 148 -11.34 4.29 13.12
C ALA A 148 -11.04 4.63 11.66
N MET A 149 -10.24 5.66 11.43
CA MET A 149 -9.76 6.06 10.12
C MET A 149 -8.25 5.89 10.05
N VAL A 150 -7.81 5.01 9.14
CA VAL A 150 -6.41 4.81 8.82
C VAL A 150 -6.09 5.63 7.59
N VAL A 151 -5.04 6.44 7.68
CA VAL A 151 -4.50 7.18 6.53
C VAL A 151 -3.08 6.71 6.32
N CYS A 152 -2.70 6.46 5.09
CA CYS A 152 -1.30 6.35 4.73
C CYS A 152 -1.02 7.19 3.49
N GLY A 153 0.15 7.81 3.44
CA GLY A 153 0.50 8.71 2.36
C GLY A 153 2.01 8.93 2.32
N ASP A 154 2.54 9.14 1.13
CA ASP A 154 3.97 9.38 0.95
C ASP A 154 4.29 10.00 -0.41
N ILE A 155 5.46 10.63 -0.47
CA ILE A 155 6.13 11.10 -1.68
C ILE A 155 7.48 10.38 -1.78
N ALA A 156 7.55 9.38 -2.65
CA ALA A 156 8.75 8.56 -2.85
C ALA A 156 9.62 9.18 -3.94
N VAL A 157 10.63 9.93 -3.51
CA VAL A 157 11.63 10.57 -4.38
C VAL A 157 13.03 10.04 -4.10
N TYR A 158 13.84 9.98 -5.15
CA TYR A 158 15.22 9.49 -5.10
C TYR A 158 16.14 10.43 -5.90
N ALA A 159 17.41 10.49 -5.47
CA ALA A 159 18.47 11.15 -6.22
C ALA A 159 18.59 10.58 -7.64
N THR A 160 19.23 11.33 -8.54
CA THR A 160 19.51 10.87 -9.91
C THR A 160 20.25 9.53 -9.88
N GLY A 161 19.78 8.56 -10.65
CA GLY A 161 20.36 7.22 -10.71
C GLY A 161 19.31 6.11 -10.82
N ASN A 162 19.74 4.86 -10.67
CA ASN A 162 18.92 3.67 -10.94
C ASN A 162 17.67 3.53 -10.05
N ALA A 163 17.59 4.23 -8.92
CA ALA A 163 16.43 4.20 -8.02
C ALA A 163 15.33 5.20 -8.42
N ARG A 164 15.67 6.31 -9.09
CA ARG A 164 14.70 7.35 -9.50
C ARG A 164 13.48 6.81 -10.26
N PRO A 165 13.61 5.86 -11.21
CA PRO A 165 12.45 5.30 -11.92
C PRO A 165 11.51 4.45 -11.05
N THR A 166 11.87 4.20 -9.79
CA THR A 166 11.04 3.45 -8.82
C THR A 166 10.30 4.35 -7.85
N GLY A 167 10.38 5.69 -8.00
CA GLY A 167 9.60 6.65 -7.23
C GLY A 167 8.09 6.55 -7.48
N GLY A 168 7.35 7.46 -6.86
CA GLY A 168 5.89 7.52 -6.93
C GLY A 168 5.33 8.42 -5.84
N ALA A 169 4.03 8.70 -5.87
CA ALA A 169 3.38 9.44 -4.81
C ALA A 169 1.89 9.11 -4.72
N GLY A 170 1.33 9.16 -3.53
CA GLY A 170 -0.10 8.97 -3.32
C GLY A 170 -0.46 8.83 -1.85
N ALA A 171 -1.76 8.69 -1.60
CA ALA A 171 -2.31 8.43 -0.29
C ALA A 171 -3.53 7.52 -0.37
N VAL A 172 -3.78 6.76 0.69
CA VAL A 172 -4.97 5.93 0.86
C VAL A 172 -5.60 6.25 2.21
N ALA A 173 -6.92 6.45 2.23
CA ALA A 173 -7.72 6.49 3.45
C ALA A 173 -8.61 5.25 3.52
N MET A 174 -8.69 4.68 4.72
CA MET A 174 -9.34 3.43 5.02
C MET A 174 -10.22 3.60 6.25
N LEU A 175 -11.51 3.31 6.13
CA LEU A 175 -12.43 3.30 7.27
C LEU A 175 -12.47 1.90 7.87
N VAL A 176 -12.30 1.79 9.18
CA VAL A 176 -12.28 0.54 9.95
C VAL A 176 -13.43 0.53 10.95
N GLY A 177 -14.22 -0.53 10.94
CA GLY A 177 -15.37 -0.68 11.82
C GLY A 177 -15.99 -2.08 11.79
N PRO A 178 -17.10 -2.29 12.53
CA PRO A 178 -17.88 -3.53 12.45
C PRO A 178 -18.55 -3.73 11.09
N GLU A 179 -18.92 -4.98 10.79
CA GLU A 179 -19.74 -5.41 9.65
C GLU A 179 -19.16 -5.12 8.25
N ALA A 180 -17.85 -4.91 8.13
CA ALA A 180 -17.30 -4.52 6.85
C ALA A 180 -17.14 -5.68 5.83
N PRO A 181 -16.94 -5.37 4.55
CA PRO A 181 -16.81 -6.39 3.51
C PRO A 181 -15.45 -7.10 3.45
N LEU A 182 -14.36 -6.51 3.98
CA LEU A 182 -13.00 -7.08 3.95
C LEU A 182 -12.38 -7.21 5.33
N VAL A 183 -11.83 -8.38 5.64
CA VAL A 183 -11.82 -8.87 7.01
C VAL A 183 -10.49 -9.33 7.47
N LEU A 184 -9.87 -8.65 8.41
CA LEU A 184 -8.65 -9.21 8.99
C LEU A 184 -8.97 -10.56 9.66
N GLU A 185 -8.40 -11.64 9.14
CA GLU A 185 -8.52 -12.95 9.76
C GLU A 185 -7.79 -12.90 11.11
N ARG A 186 -8.53 -13.16 12.19
CA ARG A 186 -8.04 -12.96 13.55
C ARG A 186 -6.92 -13.94 13.89
N GLY A 187 -5.91 -13.45 14.60
CA GLY A 187 -4.82 -14.29 15.12
C GLY A 187 -3.84 -14.84 14.08
N VAL A 188 -3.94 -14.45 12.81
CA VAL A 188 -3.03 -14.89 11.73
C VAL A 188 -2.17 -13.76 11.15
N ARG A 189 -1.63 -12.90 12.01
CA ARG A 189 -0.57 -11.93 11.62
C ARG A 189 0.81 -12.61 11.72
N GLY A 190 1.48 -12.88 10.59
CA GLY A 190 2.86 -13.36 10.55
C GLY A 190 3.83 -12.18 10.45
N THR A 191 4.51 -11.83 11.54
CA THR A 191 5.33 -10.61 11.64
C THR A 191 6.80 -10.97 11.81
N HIS A 192 7.67 -10.19 11.16
CA HIS A 192 9.12 -10.25 11.30
C HIS A 192 9.69 -8.83 11.38
N MET A 193 10.59 -8.60 12.33
CA MET A 193 11.32 -7.35 12.48
C MET A 193 12.79 -7.70 12.79
N GLU A 194 13.72 -6.98 12.19
CA GLU A 194 15.15 -7.15 12.43
C GLU A 194 15.86 -5.81 12.23
N HIS A 195 17.05 -5.65 12.83
CA HIS A 195 17.86 -4.46 12.62
C HIS A 195 18.73 -4.61 11.37
N VAL A 196 18.53 -3.77 10.36
CA VAL A 196 19.31 -3.71 9.12
C VAL A 196 19.41 -2.29 8.57
N TYR A 197 20.36 -2.07 7.65
CA TYR A 197 20.57 -0.80 6.95
C TYR A 197 20.39 -0.95 5.43
N ASP A 198 19.26 -1.53 5.01
CA ASP A 198 18.97 -1.76 3.60
C ASP A 198 18.45 -0.51 2.86
N PHE A 199 17.61 0.27 3.54
CA PHE A 199 17.15 1.60 3.12
C PHE A 199 16.82 2.40 4.38
N TYR A 200 17.31 3.64 4.46
CA TYR A 200 17.10 4.53 5.60
C TYR A 200 17.34 6.00 5.21
N LYS A 201 16.78 6.94 5.98
CA LYS A 201 16.92 8.40 5.75
C LYS A 201 17.69 9.04 6.91
N PRO A 202 19.03 8.92 6.96
CA PRO A 202 19.83 9.46 8.06
C PRO A 202 20.09 10.96 7.92
N ASP A 203 20.08 11.48 6.69
CA ASP A 203 20.26 12.90 6.40
C ASP A 203 18.92 13.62 6.53
N LEU A 204 18.73 14.33 7.63
CA LEU A 204 17.50 15.07 7.92
C LEU A 204 17.33 16.31 7.03
N ALA A 205 18.36 16.69 6.28
CA ALA A 205 18.31 17.79 5.32
C ALA A 205 18.01 17.32 3.89
N SER A 206 17.88 16.02 3.63
CA SER A 206 17.54 15.50 2.31
C SER A 206 16.26 14.68 2.34
N GLU A 207 15.43 14.82 1.30
CA GLU A 207 14.32 13.88 1.09
C GLU A 207 14.81 12.51 0.61
N TYR A 208 16.05 12.44 0.10
CA TYR A 208 16.58 11.25 -0.53
C TYR A 208 17.08 10.24 0.51
N PRO A 209 16.72 8.96 0.34
CA PRO A 209 17.19 7.89 1.20
C PRO A 209 18.61 7.43 0.84
N MET A 210 19.31 6.91 1.84
CA MET A 210 20.44 6.01 1.63
C MET A 210 19.89 4.62 1.31
N VAL A 211 20.33 4.02 0.20
CA VAL A 211 19.78 2.74 -0.28
C VAL A 211 20.90 1.80 -0.73
N ASP A 212 20.95 0.61 -0.12
CA ASP A 212 21.64 -0.53 -0.70
C ASP A 212 20.62 -1.37 -1.49
N GLY A 213 20.61 -1.19 -2.81
CA GLY A 213 19.64 -1.83 -3.69
C GLY A 213 19.72 -3.37 -3.68
N LYS A 214 20.91 -3.95 -3.45
CA LYS A 214 21.07 -5.41 -3.39
C LYS A 214 20.58 -5.93 -2.04
N LEU A 215 20.98 -5.28 -0.96
CA LEU A 215 20.58 -5.65 0.40
C LEU A 215 19.06 -5.49 0.59
N SER A 216 18.44 -4.43 0.07
CA SER A 216 16.98 -4.21 0.19
C SER A 216 16.15 -5.32 -0.45
N ILE A 217 16.56 -5.84 -1.60
CA ILE A 217 15.91 -7.01 -2.22
C ILE A 217 16.09 -8.27 -1.36
N GLN A 218 17.28 -8.49 -0.81
CA GLN A 218 17.55 -9.64 0.08
C GLN A 218 16.72 -9.56 1.37
N CYS A 219 16.69 -8.40 2.02
CA CYS A 219 15.91 -8.13 3.22
C CYS A 219 14.40 -8.30 2.96
N TYR A 220 13.89 -7.82 1.82
CA TYR A 220 12.51 -8.02 1.42
C TYR A 220 12.15 -9.52 1.31
N PHE A 221 12.95 -10.32 0.61
CA PHE A 221 12.69 -11.76 0.48
C PHE A 221 12.87 -12.52 1.79
N ARG A 222 13.87 -12.17 2.60
CA ARG A 222 14.05 -12.77 3.93
C ARG A 222 12.84 -12.50 4.82
N ALA A 223 12.37 -11.25 4.84
CA ALA A 223 11.17 -10.89 5.58
C ALA A 223 9.92 -11.62 5.07
N LEU A 224 9.79 -11.79 3.76
CA LEU A 224 8.70 -12.58 3.16
C LEU A 224 8.74 -14.04 3.61
N ASP A 225 9.90 -14.69 3.59
CA ASP A 225 10.07 -16.07 4.07
C ASP A 225 9.64 -16.22 5.53
N GLN A 226 10.13 -15.33 6.40
CA GLN A 226 9.84 -15.35 7.83
C GLN A 226 8.35 -15.09 8.10
N CYS A 227 7.79 -14.03 7.52
CA CYS A 227 6.37 -13.69 7.69
C CYS A 227 5.46 -14.81 7.18
N TYR A 228 5.78 -15.39 6.02
CA TYR A 228 4.98 -16.48 5.45
C TYR A 228 5.07 -17.75 6.30
N SER A 229 6.26 -18.10 6.81
CA SER A 229 6.44 -19.21 7.75
C SER A 229 5.59 -19.02 9.03
N VAL A 230 5.65 -17.84 9.66
CA VAL A 230 4.85 -17.54 10.86
C VAL A 230 3.36 -17.56 10.56
N TYR A 231 2.93 -16.98 9.43
CA TYR A 231 1.54 -16.98 9.01
C TYR A 231 1.01 -18.42 8.83
N ARG A 232 1.73 -19.26 8.09
CA ARG A 232 1.38 -20.68 7.86
C ARG A 232 1.21 -21.42 9.19
N LYS A 233 2.18 -21.28 10.09
CA LYS A 233 2.12 -21.89 11.43
C LYS A 233 0.87 -21.47 12.20
N LYS A 234 0.53 -20.17 12.20
CA LYS A 234 -0.64 -19.64 12.91
C LYS A 234 -1.95 -20.17 12.34
N ILE A 235 -2.12 -20.11 11.03
CA ILE A 235 -3.38 -20.55 10.40
C ILE A 235 -3.56 -22.07 10.45
N GLN A 236 -2.49 -22.84 10.28
CA GLN A 236 -2.54 -24.30 10.44
C GLN A 236 -2.89 -24.70 11.87
N SER A 237 -2.36 -24.00 12.87
CA SER A 237 -2.74 -24.23 14.27
C SER A 237 -4.23 -23.96 14.52
N GLN A 238 -4.81 -22.95 13.86
CA GLN A 238 -6.25 -22.71 13.93
C GLN A 238 -7.06 -23.81 13.22
N TRP A 239 -6.61 -24.26 12.05
CA TRP A 239 -7.24 -25.36 11.30
C TRP A 239 -7.24 -26.68 12.07
N GLN A 240 -6.13 -27.02 12.72
CA GLN A 240 -6.03 -28.22 13.55
C GLN A 240 -7.05 -28.22 14.69
N LYS A 241 -7.32 -27.07 15.32
CA LYS A 241 -8.34 -26.93 16.37
C LYS A 241 -9.76 -27.23 15.90
N VAL A 242 -10.02 -27.14 14.59
CA VAL A 242 -11.32 -27.45 13.97
C VAL A 242 -11.27 -28.73 13.14
N GLY A 243 -10.26 -29.58 13.35
CA GLY A 243 -10.14 -30.89 12.70
C GLY A 243 -9.65 -30.87 11.25
N VAL A 244 -9.09 -29.76 10.78
CA VAL A 244 -8.50 -29.65 9.44
C VAL A 244 -6.98 -29.80 9.53
N ASP A 245 -6.46 -30.94 9.07
CA ASP A 245 -5.02 -31.24 9.05
C ASP A 245 -4.49 -31.23 7.61
N LYS A 246 -4.14 -30.04 7.12
CA LYS A 246 -3.52 -29.85 5.81
C LYS A 246 -2.49 -28.73 5.83
N PRO A 247 -1.45 -28.78 4.98
CA PRO A 247 -0.54 -27.66 4.83
C PRO A 247 -1.25 -26.43 4.26
N PHE A 248 -0.82 -25.24 4.69
CA PHE A 248 -1.20 -23.99 4.03
C PHE A 248 -0.23 -23.70 2.89
N THR A 249 -0.74 -23.43 1.69
CA THR A 249 0.07 -23.08 0.50
C THR A 249 -0.48 -21.83 -0.20
N LEU A 250 0.20 -21.36 -1.24
CA LEU A 250 -0.30 -20.30 -2.13
C LEU A 250 -1.68 -20.61 -2.74
N GLU A 251 -2.07 -21.88 -2.85
CA GLU A 251 -3.39 -22.26 -3.36
C GLU A 251 -4.53 -21.84 -2.42
N ASP A 252 -4.24 -21.71 -1.12
CA ASP A 252 -5.21 -21.28 -0.09
C ASP A 252 -5.49 -19.78 -0.07
N PHE A 253 -4.74 -19.01 -0.86
CA PHE A 253 -5.03 -17.63 -1.20
C PHE A 253 -5.73 -17.58 -2.56
N GLN A 254 -6.90 -16.96 -2.63
CA GLN A 254 -7.51 -16.63 -3.93
C GLN A 254 -6.78 -15.44 -4.57
N PHE A 255 -6.36 -14.47 -3.76
CA PHE A 255 -5.54 -13.34 -4.18
C PHE A 255 -4.38 -13.12 -3.22
N MET A 256 -3.28 -12.58 -3.74
CA MET A 256 -2.11 -12.21 -2.94
C MET A 256 -1.61 -10.85 -3.39
N ILE A 257 -1.62 -9.89 -2.47
CA ILE A 257 -1.15 -8.51 -2.68
C ILE A 257 0.12 -8.26 -1.87
N PHE A 258 0.95 -7.34 -2.35
CA PHE A 258 2.26 -7.05 -1.79
C PHE A 258 2.50 -5.54 -1.74
N HIS A 259 3.29 -5.09 -0.77
CA HIS A 259 4.05 -3.86 -0.94
C HIS A 259 4.82 -3.94 -2.27
N THR A 260 4.66 -2.91 -3.11
CA THR A 260 5.17 -2.93 -4.48
C THR A 260 6.12 -1.76 -4.70
N PRO A 261 7.43 -1.93 -4.46
CA PRO A 261 8.44 -0.99 -4.91
C PRO A 261 8.48 -0.88 -6.44
N PHE A 262 8.35 -2.03 -7.11
CA PHE A 262 8.20 -2.14 -8.55
C PHE A 262 7.62 -3.51 -8.91
N CYS A 263 6.90 -3.60 -10.03
CA CYS A 263 6.10 -4.79 -10.38
C CYS A 263 6.92 -6.07 -10.53
N LYS A 264 8.16 -6.00 -11.03
CA LYS A 264 9.02 -7.18 -11.18
C LYS A 264 9.36 -7.84 -9.85
N LEU A 265 9.56 -7.08 -8.77
CA LEU A 265 9.83 -7.65 -7.44
C LEU A 265 8.64 -8.47 -6.95
N VAL A 266 7.41 -8.03 -7.24
CA VAL A 266 6.19 -8.75 -6.86
C VAL A 266 6.04 -10.06 -7.63
N GLN A 267 6.35 -10.07 -8.94
CA GLN A 267 6.39 -11.31 -9.71
C GLN A 267 7.37 -12.32 -9.10
N LYS A 268 8.57 -11.85 -8.72
CA LYS A 268 9.56 -12.68 -8.02
C LYS A 268 9.07 -13.16 -6.64
N SER A 269 8.31 -12.33 -5.94
CA SER A 269 7.77 -12.64 -4.61
C SER A 269 6.79 -13.82 -4.65
N VAL A 270 5.93 -13.91 -5.68
CA VAL A 270 5.06 -15.08 -5.88
C VAL A 270 5.90 -16.34 -6.14
N GLY A 271 6.94 -16.24 -6.98
CA GLY A 271 7.89 -17.34 -7.18
C GLY A 271 8.59 -17.75 -5.88
N ARG A 272 8.95 -16.78 -5.03
CA ARG A 272 9.57 -17.03 -3.72
C ARG A 272 8.64 -17.74 -2.75
N MET A 273 7.36 -17.38 -2.72
CA MET A 273 6.35 -18.10 -1.92
C MET A 273 6.15 -19.52 -2.44
N MET A 274 6.16 -19.74 -3.76
CA MET A 274 6.11 -21.09 -4.34
C MET A 274 7.34 -21.92 -3.96
N LEU A 275 8.53 -21.32 -3.90
CA LEU A 275 9.74 -21.99 -3.37
C LEU A 275 9.55 -22.40 -1.90
N ASN A 276 8.96 -21.54 -1.08
CA ASN A 276 8.64 -21.87 0.32
C ASN A 276 7.65 -23.04 0.44
N ASP A 277 6.67 -23.14 -0.46
CA ASP A 277 5.73 -24.26 -0.48
C ASP A 277 6.40 -25.55 -0.98
N PHE A 278 7.19 -25.45 -2.03
CA PHE A 278 7.97 -26.57 -2.60
C PHE A 278 8.93 -27.18 -1.57
N LEU A 279 9.67 -26.35 -0.85
CA LEU A 279 10.63 -26.82 0.16
C LEU A 279 9.93 -27.40 1.40
N ALA A 280 8.77 -26.86 1.78
CA ALA A 280 7.98 -27.34 2.92
C ALA A 280 7.21 -28.63 2.62
N ALA A 281 6.88 -28.91 1.35
CA ALA A 281 6.25 -30.17 0.95
C ALA A 281 7.21 -31.35 1.21
N PRO A 282 6.79 -32.42 1.91
CA PRO A 282 7.66 -33.58 2.14
C PRO A 282 8.08 -34.26 0.83
N ASN A 283 7.10 -34.54 -0.04
CA ASN A 283 7.26 -35.22 -1.32
C ASN A 283 6.52 -34.44 -2.43
N PRO A 284 7.04 -33.29 -2.90
CA PRO A 284 6.41 -32.53 -3.99
C PRO A 284 6.45 -33.35 -5.30
N ASP A 285 5.34 -33.37 -6.05
CA ASP A 285 5.35 -33.96 -7.40
C ASP A 285 6.14 -33.06 -8.36
N THR A 286 7.33 -33.51 -8.74
CA THR A 286 8.20 -32.82 -9.68
C THR A 286 8.14 -33.37 -11.10
N GLN A 287 7.37 -34.44 -11.33
CA GLN A 287 7.19 -35.07 -12.63
C GLN A 287 6.01 -34.43 -13.37
N SER A 288 4.97 -34.07 -12.64
CA SER A 288 3.76 -33.42 -13.16
C SER A 288 3.32 -32.25 -12.26
N GLY A 289 2.20 -31.61 -12.59
CA GLY A 289 1.59 -30.57 -11.76
C GLY A 289 2.46 -29.32 -11.55
N LEU A 290 2.31 -28.72 -10.37
CA LEU A 290 2.80 -27.38 -10.03
C LEU A 290 4.33 -27.27 -9.98
N TYR A 291 5.02 -28.32 -9.51
CA TYR A 291 6.47 -28.32 -9.32
C TYR A 291 7.22 -29.07 -10.42
N LYS A 292 6.57 -29.29 -11.57
CA LYS A 292 7.16 -29.97 -12.72
C LYS A 292 8.51 -29.36 -13.11
N GLY A 293 9.56 -30.19 -13.09
CA GLY A 293 10.91 -29.80 -13.48
C GLY A 293 11.73 -29.07 -12.39
N LEU A 294 11.24 -28.99 -11.15
CA LEU A 294 11.94 -28.31 -10.05
C LEU A 294 12.78 -29.24 -9.15
N GLN A 295 12.93 -30.52 -9.52
CA GLN A 295 13.64 -31.53 -8.72
C GLN A 295 15.08 -31.12 -8.36
N ALA A 296 15.77 -30.41 -9.27
CA ALA A 296 17.14 -29.94 -9.06
C ALA A 296 17.28 -28.98 -7.86
N PHE A 297 16.18 -28.36 -7.43
CA PHE A 297 16.17 -27.37 -6.35
C PHE A 297 15.74 -27.94 -4.99
N ARG A 298 15.52 -29.25 -4.86
CA ARG A 298 14.98 -29.84 -3.61
C ARG A 298 15.86 -29.60 -2.37
N GLY A 299 17.17 -29.53 -2.56
CA GLY A 299 18.15 -29.38 -1.47
C GLY A 299 18.62 -27.95 -1.20
N VAL A 300 18.09 -26.94 -1.90
CA VAL A 300 18.50 -25.55 -1.69
C VAL A 300 17.96 -25.02 -0.37
N LYS A 301 18.70 -24.10 0.25
CA LYS A 301 18.21 -23.33 1.41
C LYS A 301 17.68 -21.98 0.95
N LEU A 302 16.72 -21.45 1.69
CA LEU A 302 16.11 -20.16 1.37
C LEU A 302 17.17 -19.05 1.43
N GLU A 303 17.97 -19.02 2.49
CA GLU A 303 19.01 -18.03 2.75
C GLU A 303 20.09 -17.95 1.66
N ASP A 304 20.37 -19.06 0.99
CA ASP A 304 21.40 -19.16 -0.05
C ASP A 304 20.89 -18.70 -1.44
N THR A 305 19.57 -18.48 -1.59
CA THR A 305 18.94 -18.33 -2.91
C THR A 305 18.41 -16.92 -3.21
N TYR A 306 18.63 -15.93 -2.34
CA TYR A 306 18.14 -14.56 -2.55
C TYR A 306 18.69 -13.89 -3.81
N SER A 307 19.89 -14.29 -4.25
CA SER A 307 20.53 -13.80 -5.47
C SER A 307 20.74 -14.88 -6.53
N ASP A 308 20.22 -16.08 -6.32
CA ASP A 308 20.36 -17.20 -7.26
C ASP A 308 19.44 -17.00 -8.46
N LYS A 309 20.03 -16.83 -9.64
CA LYS A 309 19.31 -16.56 -10.88
C LYS A 309 18.61 -17.77 -11.47
N ASP A 310 19.09 -18.97 -11.20
CA ASP A 310 18.48 -20.19 -11.72
C ASP A 310 17.24 -20.55 -10.92
N VAL A 311 17.31 -20.44 -9.58
CA VAL A 311 16.14 -20.53 -8.70
C VAL A 311 15.13 -19.43 -9.04
N GLU A 312 15.57 -18.17 -9.13
CA GLU A 312 14.71 -17.04 -9.48
C GLU A 312 13.94 -17.27 -10.79
N LYS A 313 14.61 -17.74 -11.85
CA LYS A 313 13.98 -17.99 -13.16
C LYS A 313 13.05 -19.20 -13.13
N ALA A 314 13.47 -20.30 -12.51
CA ALA A 314 12.71 -21.53 -12.46
C ALA A 314 11.36 -21.31 -11.73
N PHE A 315 11.40 -20.67 -10.57
CA PHE A 315 10.20 -20.43 -9.77
C PHE A 315 9.31 -19.31 -10.33
N GLN A 316 9.86 -18.28 -10.98
CA GLN A 316 9.04 -17.32 -11.73
C GLN A 316 8.28 -17.98 -12.89
N LYS A 317 8.93 -18.93 -13.59
CA LYS A 317 8.29 -19.67 -14.68
C LYS A 317 7.20 -20.58 -14.14
N ALA A 318 7.49 -21.36 -13.09
CA ALA A 318 6.53 -22.28 -12.48
C ALA A 318 5.33 -21.53 -11.86
N SER A 319 5.55 -20.35 -11.28
CA SER A 319 4.50 -19.55 -10.63
C SER A 319 3.77 -18.58 -11.56
N LEU A 320 4.03 -18.60 -12.88
CA LEU A 320 3.54 -17.57 -13.80
C LEU A 320 2.01 -17.51 -13.88
N GLU A 321 1.35 -18.67 -13.88
CA GLU A 321 -0.11 -18.75 -13.91
C GLU A 321 -0.71 -18.24 -12.60
N MET A 322 -0.18 -18.70 -11.45
CA MET A 322 -0.60 -18.20 -10.13
C MET A 322 -0.40 -16.69 -10.01
N PHE A 323 0.75 -16.15 -10.45
CA PHE A 323 0.98 -14.72 -10.49
C PHE A 323 -0.08 -14.01 -11.34
N SER A 324 -0.36 -14.52 -12.54
CA SER A 324 -1.32 -13.92 -13.47
C SER A 324 -2.74 -13.87 -12.91
N GLN A 325 -3.17 -14.90 -12.19
CA GLN A 325 -4.52 -15.01 -11.63
C GLN A 325 -4.66 -14.32 -10.26
N LYS A 326 -3.70 -14.52 -9.36
CA LYS A 326 -3.82 -14.15 -7.94
C LYS A 326 -3.24 -12.77 -7.62
N THR A 327 -2.32 -12.26 -8.43
CA THR A 327 -1.50 -11.08 -8.06
C THR A 327 -1.44 -10.00 -9.13
N LYS A 328 -1.29 -10.34 -10.41
CA LYS A 328 -1.14 -9.37 -11.51
C LYS A 328 -2.26 -8.31 -11.56
N PRO A 329 -3.55 -8.64 -11.32
CA PRO A 329 -4.58 -7.61 -11.24
C PRO A 329 -4.27 -6.55 -10.18
N SER A 330 -3.72 -6.93 -9.03
CA SER A 330 -3.37 -5.95 -7.99
C SER A 330 -2.30 -4.92 -8.41
N LEU A 331 -1.60 -5.10 -9.54
CA LEU A 331 -0.50 -4.24 -9.97
C LEU A 331 -0.91 -3.07 -10.89
N LEU A 332 -2.21 -2.88 -11.16
CA LEU A 332 -2.68 -1.80 -12.05
C LEU A 332 -2.15 -0.43 -11.62
N LEU A 333 -2.39 -0.02 -10.37
CA LEU A 333 -1.96 1.27 -9.87
C LEU A 333 -0.43 1.36 -9.78
N SER A 334 0.23 0.35 -9.21
CA SER A 334 1.69 0.36 -9.03
C SER A 334 2.44 0.48 -10.36
N SER A 335 1.99 -0.23 -11.40
CA SER A 335 2.60 -0.13 -12.73
C SER A 335 2.39 1.24 -13.39
N ARG A 336 1.34 1.98 -13.00
CA ARG A 336 0.97 3.27 -13.59
C ARG A 336 1.26 4.48 -12.70
N ASN A 337 1.66 4.28 -11.45
CA ASN A 337 1.88 5.36 -10.50
C ASN A 337 3.21 5.26 -9.75
N GLY A 338 3.88 4.11 -9.81
CA GLY A 338 5.14 3.93 -9.11
C GLY A 338 4.99 3.47 -7.65
N ASN A 339 6.10 3.51 -6.92
CA ASN A 339 6.12 3.17 -5.51
C ASN A 339 5.52 4.33 -4.70
N MET A 340 4.40 4.07 -4.02
CA MET A 340 3.83 5.07 -3.13
C MET A 340 4.37 4.96 -1.70
N TYR A 341 5.32 4.08 -1.37
CA TYR A 341 5.71 3.72 0.00
C TYR A 341 4.57 3.13 0.83
N THR A 342 4.18 3.73 1.98
CA THR A 342 3.19 3.17 2.91
C THR A 342 1.82 2.83 2.31
N PRO A 343 1.28 3.56 1.31
CA PRO A 343 0.04 3.23 0.63
C PRO A 343 0.21 2.18 -0.48
N SER A 344 1.44 1.77 -0.84
CA SER A 344 1.69 0.92 -2.01
C SER A 344 0.90 -0.40 -1.97
N MET A 345 0.95 -1.12 -0.84
CA MET A 345 0.18 -2.37 -0.68
C MET A 345 -1.34 -2.14 -0.71
N TYR A 346 -1.80 -1.02 -0.15
CA TYR A 346 -3.23 -0.65 -0.17
C TYR A 346 -3.70 -0.13 -1.53
N GLY A 347 -2.79 0.45 -2.32
CA GLY A 347 -2.98 0.73 -3.74
C GLY A 347 -3.12 -0.54 -4.56
N CYS A 348 -2.41 -1.60 -4.19
CA CYS A 348 -2.60 -2.93 -4.77
C CYS A 348 -3.97 -3.54 -4.39
N LEU A 349 -4.41 -3.36 -3.14
CA LEU A 349 -5.77 -3.73 -2.74
C LEU A 349 -6.82 -2.96 -3.56
N ALA A 350 -6.65 -1.64 -3.71
CA ALA A 350 -7.56 -0.82 -4.51
C ALA A 350 -7.61 -1.27 -5.98
N SER A 351 -6.45 -1.60 -6.56
CA SER A 351 -6.34 -2.13 -7.93
C SER A 351 -7.06 -3.46 -8.09
N LEU A 352 -6.95 -4.36 -7.11
CA LEU A 352 -7.65 -5.64 -7.11
C LEU A 352 -9.17 -5.42 -7.07
N LEU A 353 -9.65 -4.59 -6.15
CA LEU A 353 -11.07 -4.28 -6.01
C LEU A 353 -11.66 -3.58 -7.24
N ALA A 354 -10.87 -2.76 -7.94
CA ALA A 354 -11.30 -2.08 -9.16
C ALA A 354 -11.46 -3.02 -10.38
N GLN A 355 -10.85 -4.21 -10.36
CA GLN A 355 -10.79 -5.12 -11.50
C GLN A 355 -11.72 -6.34 -11.41
N TYR A 356 -12.36 -6.54 -10.27
CA TYR A 356 -13.25 -7.67 -10.05
C TYR A 356 -14.60 -7.18 -9.54
N SER A 357 -15.67 -7.88 -9.94
CA SER A 357 -16.99 -7.65 -9.36
C SER A 357 -17.05 -8.17 -7.91
N ALA A 358 -18.03 -7.68 -7.16
CA ALA A 358 -18.30 -8.18 -5.81
C ALA A 358 -18.50 -9.71 -5.81
N GLN A 359 -19.17 -10.27 -6.82
CA GLN A 359 -19.43 -11.72 -6.91
C GLN A 359 -18.15 -12.52 -7.14
N GLN A 360 -17.20 -12.00 -7.92
CA GLN A 360 -15.91 -12.66 -8.15
C GLN A 360 -15.02 -12.65 -6.89
N LEU A 361 -15.20 -11.64 -6.03
CA LEU A 361 -14.43 -11.49 -4.79
C LEU A 361 -15.07 -12.23 -3.61
N ALA A 362 -16.37 -12.51 -3.65
CA ALA A 362 -17.14 -13.04 -2.52
C ALA A 362 -16.51 -14.30 -1.91
N GLY A 363 -16.38 -14.31 -0.58
CA GLY A 363 -15.82 -15.45 0.17
C GLY A 363 -14.32 -15.70 0.02
N SER A 364 -13.64 -14.99 -0.88
CA SER A 364 -12.22 -15.17 -1.16
C SER A 364 -11.31 -14.83 0.03
N ARG A 365 -10.11 -15.42 0.05
CA ARG A 365 -9.01 -15.00 0.94
C ARG A 365 -8.01 -14.17 0.14
N ILE A 366 -7.76 -12.95 0.62
CA ILE A 366 -6.73 -12.05 0.09
C ILE A 366 -5.56 -12.05 1.07
N GLY A 367 -4.43 -12.67 0.71
CA GLY A 367 -3.18 -12.52 1.45
C GLY A 367 -2.56 -11.15 1.18
N ALA A 368 -1.95 -10.54 2.20
CA ALA A 368 -1.35 -9.21 2.11
C ALA A 368 0.02 -9.21 2.80
N PHE A 369 1.08 -8.95 2.04
CA PHE A 369 2.43 -8.78 2.57
C PHE A 369 2.82 -7.30 2.58
N SER A 370 3.00 -6.75 3.78
CA SER A 370 3.52 -5.41 4.02
C SER A 370 4.98 -5.47 4.44
N TYR A 371 5.79 -4.58 3.90
CA TYR A 371 7.22 -4.48 4.16
C TYR A 371 7.62 -3.01 4.27
N GLY A 372 8.47 -2.70 5.24
CA GLY A 372 9.22 -1.45 5.30
C GLY A 372 10.65 -1.73 5.73
N SER A 373 11.62 -1.13 5.05
CA SER A 373 13.04 -1.26 5.33
C SER A 373 13.43 -0.82 6.74
N GLY A 374 14.60 -1.28 7.22
CA GLY A 374 15.10 -1.06 8.58
C GLY A 374 15.15 -2.27 9.53
N LEU A 375 14.32 -3.31 9.50
CA LEU A 375 13.08 -3.54 8.76
C LEU A 375 11.95 -4.00 9.67
N ALA A 376 10.72 -3.76 9.22
CA ALA A 376 9.49 -4.31 9.79
C ALA A 376 8.59 -4.86 8.66
N ALA A 377 8.06 -6.06 8.85
CA ALA A 377 7.20 -6.71 7.87
C ALA A 377 6.09 -7.51 8.53
N SER A 378 4.98 -7.67 7.80
CA SER A 378 3.91 -8.59 8.18
C SER A 378 3.19 -9.17 6.98
N LEU A 379 2.97 -10.48 7.00
CA LEU A 379 2.00 -11.16 6.16
C LEU A 379 0.74 -11.41 6.99
N PHE A 380 -0.39 -10.90 6.52
CA PHE A 380 -1.70 -11.12 7.11
C PHE A 380 -2.69 -11.42 6.00
N SER A 381 -3.94 -11.69 6.34
CA SER A 381 -4.96 -11.99 5.35
C SER A 381 -6.28 -11.31 5.65
N MET A 382 -7.02 -11.09 4.57
CA MET A 382 -8.38 -10.65 4.59
C MET A 382 -9.32 -11.75 4.08
N ARG A 383 -10.38 -12.09 4.81
CA ARG A 383 -11.55 -12.76 4.22
C ARG A 383 -12.35 -11.71 3.43
N VAL A 384 -13.12 -12.10 2.43
CA VAL A 384 -14.12 -11.24 1.79
C VAL A 384 -15.51 -11.70 2.20
N SER A 385 -16.44 -10.77 2.40
CA SER A 385 -17.85 -11.09 2.67
C SER A 385 -18.42 -12.03 1.61
N GLN A 386 -19.34 -12.91 2.00
CA GLN A 386 -20.12 -13.72 1.06
C GLN A 386 -21.26 -12.90 0.45
N ASP A 387 -21.71 -11.84 1.15
CA ASP A 387 -22.73 -10.93 0.62
C ASP A 387 -22.14 -10.03 -0.46
N ALA A 388 -22.53 -10.33 -1.69
CA ALA A 388 -22.21 -9.58 -2.90
C ALA A 388 -23.49 -9.11 -3.61
N ALA A 389 -24.61 -8.97 -2.90
CA ALA A 389 -25.82 -8.44 -3.49
C ALA A 389 -25.64 -6.96 -3.89
N PRO A 390 -26.36 -6.45 -4.91
CA PRO A 390 -26.37 -5.03 -5.22
C PRO A 390 -26.70 -4.18 -3.98
N GLY A 391 -25.89 -3.16 -3.70
CA GLY A 391 -26.03 -2.30 -2.52
C GLY A 391 -25.45 -2.87 -1.22
N SER A 392 -24.96 -4.10 -1.22
CA SER A 392 -24.20 -4.68 -0.09
C SER A 392 -22.95 -3.85 0.23
N PRO A 393 -22.38 -3.98 1.43
CA PRO A 393 -21.12 -3.32 1.76
C PRO A 393 -19.98 -3.64 0.77
N LEU A 394 -19.93 -4.88 0.26
CA LEU A 394 -18.91 -5.30 -0.71
C LEU A 394 -19.13 -4.63 -2.07
N ASP A 395 -20.37 -4.61 -2.55
CA ASP A 395 -20.73 -3.95 -3.80
C ASP A 395 -20.43 -2.45 -3.76
N LYS A 396 -20.75 -1.78 -2.64
CA LYS A 396 -20.41 -0.36 -2.42
C LYS A 396 -18.90 -0.12 -2.44
N LEU A 397 -18.12 -0.97 -1.76
CA LEU A 397 -16.66 -0.84 -1.73
C LEU A 397 -16.06 -1.00 -3.13
N VAL A 398 -16.44 -2.05 -3.86
CA VAL A 398 -15.99 -2.34 -5.22
C VAL A 398 -16.39 -1.21 -6.18
N SER A 399 -17.67 -0.83 -6.16
CA SER A 399 -18.20 0.25 -6.99
C SER A 399 -17.46 1.57 -6.77
N SER A 400 -17.07 1.84 -5.52
CA SER A 400 -16.31 3.06 -5.18
C SER A 400 -14.93 3.12 -5.84
N LEU A 401 -14.38 2.01 -6.34
CA LEU A 401 -13.05 1.97 -6.96
C LEU A 401 -13.11 1.68 -8.47
N SER A 402 -14.31 1.50 -9.02
CA SER A 402 -14.53 1.20 -10.44
C SER A 402 -14.01 2.29 -11.40
N ASP A 403 -13.91 3.54 -10.94
CA ASP A 403 -13.39 4.67 -11.71
C ASP A 403 -11.85 4.78 -11.71
N LEU A 404 -11.14 3.85 -11.04
CA LEU A 404 -9.69 3.93 -10.85
C LEU A 404 -8.93 4.05 -12.18
N GLN A 405 -9.29 3.24 -13.18
CA GLN A 405 -8.63 3.27 -14.47
C GLN A 405 -8.88 4.60 -15.20
N THR A 406 -10.13 5.07 -15.23
CA THR A 406 -10.50 6.37 -15.81
C THR A 406 -9.76 7.51 -15.14
N ARG A 407 -9.59 7.48 -13.82
CA ARG A 407 -8.82 8.49 -13.08
C ARG A 407 -7.33 8.45 -13.41
N LEU A 408 -6.75 7.27 -13.65
CA LEU A 408 -5.36 7.14 -14.09
C LEU A 408 -5.16 7.64 -15.52
N ASP A 409 -6.12 7.42 -16.40
CA ASP A 409 -6.14 7.88 -17.79
C ASP A 409 -6.33 9.40 -17.91
N ALA A 410 -7.04 10.01 -16.95
CA ALA A 410 -7.26 11.46 -16.91
C ALA A 410 -6.03 12.28 -16.47
N ARG A 411 -4.93 11.63 -16.09
CA ARG A 411 -3.70 12.33 -15.69
C ARG A 411 -2.98 12.94 -16.88
N LYS A 412 -2.26 14.02 -16.64
CA LYS A 412 -1.41 14.71 -17.61
C LYS A 412 -0.03 14.04 -17.66
N ARG A 413 0.35 13.61 -18.85
CA ARG A 413 1.72 13.19 -19.15
C ARG A 413 2.65 14.40 -19.17
N VAL A 414 3.80 14.29 -18.50
CA VAL A 414 4.85 15.31 -18.43
C VAL A 414 6.14 14.74 -19.07
N PRO A 415 6.83 15.48 -19.95
CA PRO A 415 8.11 15.06 -20.53
C PRO A 415 9.20 14.87 -19.45
N PRO A 416 10.17 13.94 -19.65
CA PRO A 416 11.23 13.69 -18.68
C PRO A 416 12.06 14.93 -18.29
N GLU A 417 12.28 15.87 -19.21
CA GLU A 417 13.01 17.12 -18.97
C GLU A 417 12.28 18.01 -17.96
N GLU A 418 10.97 18.20 -18.15
CA GLU A 418 10.11 18.98 -17.26
C GLU A 418 9.97 18.27 -15.90
N PHE A 419 9.83 16.94 -15.89
CA PHE A 419 9.86 16.15 -14.66
C PHE A 419 11.17 16.35 -13.87
N ALA A 420 12.32 16.30 -14.55
CA ALA A 420 13.62 16.48 -13.91
C ALA A 420 13.76 17.89 -13.29
N GLU A 421 13.25 18.91 -13.98
CA GLU A 421 13.22 20.29 -13.46
C GLU A 421 12.30 20.42 -12.23
N ILE A 422 11.11 19.80 -12.26
CA ILE A 422 10.21 19.79 -11.09
C ILE A 422 10.87 19.08 -9.89
N MET A 423 11.58 17.97 -10.11
CA MET A 423 12.31 17.28 -9.04
C MET A 423 13.45 18.13 -8.46
N LYS A 424 14.15 18.89 -9.31
CA LYS A 424 15.18 19.83 -8.88
C LYS A 424 14.60 20.99 -8.07
N GLN A 425 13.48 21.58 -8.52
CA GLN A 425 12.78 22.62 -7.77
C GLN A 425 12.29 22.13 -6.40
N ARG A 426 11.87 20.86 -6.30
CA ARG A 426 11.50 20.22 -5.04
C ARG A 426 12.69 20.13 -4.08
N GLU A 427 13.86 19.73 -4.58
CA GLU A 427 15.10 19.69 -3.79
C GLU A 427 15.49 21.09 -3.30
N GLU A 428 15.47 22.10 -4.18
CA GLU A 428 15.83 23.49 -3.85
C GLU A 428 14.84 24.13 -2.86
N SER A 429 13.56 23.74 -2.90
CA SER A 429 12.50 24.31 -2.05
C SER A 429 12.29 23.57 -0.72
N HIS A 430 12.90 22.40 -0.52
CA HIS A 430 12.60 21.52 0.63
C HIS A 430 12.74 22.22 2.00
N HIS A 431 13.72 23.12 2.14
CA HIS A 431 13.97 23.89 3.38
C HIS A 431 13.58 25.36 3.31
N LEU A 432 12.98 25.81 2.21
CA LEU A 432 12.65 27.22 2.06
C LEU A 432 11.51 27.62 3.00
N VAL A 433 11.64 28.81 3.57
CA VAL A 433 10.62 29.51 4.35
C VAL A 433 10.20 30.78 3.64
N ASN A 434 9.08 31.35 4.08
CA ASN A 434 8.48 32.54 3.47
C ASN A 434 8.33 32.38 1.94
N HIS A 435 7.90 31.19 1.52
CA HIS A 435 7.79 30.79 0.13
C HIS A 435 6.32 30.48 -0.23
N THR A 436 5.96 30.84 -1.45
CA THR A 436 4.73 30.40 -2.11
C THR A 436 5.15 29.35 -3.14
N PRO A 437 4.60 28.13 -3.14
CA PRO A 437 4.95 27.14 -4.15
C PRO A 437 4.66 27.67 -5.56
N GLN A 438 5.57 27.43 -6.49
CA GLN A 438 5.42 27.80 -7.89
C GLN A 438 4.78 26.65 -8.67
N GLY A 439 4.05 26.99 -9.74
CA GLY A 439 3.37 26.02 -10.61
C GLY A 439 1.89 26.34 -10.79
N SER A 440 1.25 25.59 -11.69
CA SER A 440 -0.19 25.74 -11.93
C SER A 440 -1.00 24.92 -10.93
N LYS A 441 -1.97 25.55 -10.28
CA LYS A 441 -3.00 24.87 -9.48
C LYS A 441 -4.08 24.24 -10.35
N ASP A 442 -4.16 24.63 -11.62
CA ASP A 442 -5.20 24.17 -12.56
C ASP A 442 -4.99 22.73 -13.01
N ASP A 443 -3.75 22.23 -12.89
CA ASP A 443 -3.41 20.85 -13.21
C ASP A 443 -3.83 19.87 -12.12
N LEU A 444 -4.02 20.30 -10.86
CA LEU A 444 -4.43 19.43 -9.74
C LEU A 444 -5.82 18.83 -9.99
N PHE A 445 -6.18 17.68 -9.42
CA PHE A 445 -7.57 17.22 -9.54
C PHE A 445 -8.56 18.13 -8.78
N PRO A 446 -9.83 18.24 -9.20
CA PRO A 446 -10.85 18.96 -8.43
C PRO A 446 -10.99 18.37 -7.02
N GLY A 447 -11.10 19.24 -6.02
CA GLY A 447 -11.18 18.84 -4.61
C GLY A 447 -9.84 18.50 -3.96
N THR A 448 -8.72 18.57 -4.69
CA THR A 448 -7.36 18.42 -4.15
C THR A 448 -7.02 19.56 -3.20
N TRP A 449 -6.53 19.24 -2.01
CA TRP A 449 -5.84 20.17 -1.13
C TRP A 449 -4.42 20.40 -1.63
N TYR A 450 -3.96 21.65 -1.52
CA TYR A 450 -2.64 22.05 -1.95
C TYR A 450 -2.01 23.02 -0.95
N LEU A 451 -0.68 23.01 -0.92
CA LEU A 451 0.13 23.97 -0.18
C LEU A 451 0.02 25.34 -0.83
N GLU A 452 -0.50 26.30 -0.09
CA GLU A 452 -0.67 27.68 -0.53
C GLU A 452 0.54 28.54 -0.16
N ARG A 453 1.07 28.37 1.06
CA ARG A 453 2.19 29.17 1.57
C ARG A 453 2.91 28.45 2.70
N VAL A 454 4.22 28.63 2.76
CA VAL A 454 5.03 28.41 3.96
C VAL A 454 5.53 29.77 4.44
N ASP A 455 5.23 30.15 5.67
CA ASP A 455 5.70 31.45 6.20
C ASP A 455 7.13 31.42 6.76
N ASP A 456 7.58 32.54 7.32
CA ASP A 456 8.91 32.72 7.91
C ASP A 456 9.18 31.81 9.12
N LYS A 457 8.13 31.19 9.68
CA LYS A 457 8.19 30.29 10.84
C LYS A 457 7.87 28.84 10.47
N HIS A 458 8.02 28.48 9.19
CA HIS A 458 7.73 27.13 8.66
C HIS A 458 6.26 26.69 8.79
N ARG A 459 5.34 27.62 9.10
CA ARG A 459 3.92 27.26 9.22
C ARG A 459 3.34 27.12 7.82
N ARG A 460 2.74 25.97 7.55
CA ARG A 460 2.17 25.62 6.25
C ARG A 460 0.67 25.94 6.22
N GLN A 461 0.25 26.65 5.19
CA GLN A 461 -1.14 27.00 4.93
C GLN A 461 -1.64 26.21 3.73
N TYR A 462 -2.85 25.68 3.83
CA TYR A 462 -3.45 24.82 2.82
C TYR A 462 -4.76 25.41 2.32
N ALA A 463 -5.03 25.24 1.03
CA ALA A 463 -6.30 25.58 0.42
C ALA A 463 -6.79 24.39 -0.42
N ARG A 464 -8.06 24.39 -0.79
CA ARG A 464 -8.68 23.31 -1.55
C ARG A 464 -9.12 23.79 -2.93
N ARG A 465 -8.73 23.06 -3.98
CA ARG A 465 -9.21 23.32 -5.34
C ARG A 465 -10.72 23.11 -5.40
N GLN A 466 -11.44 24.08 -5.94
CA GLN A 466 -12.90 23.98 -6.06
C GLN A 466 -13.31 22.75 -6.87
N LEU A 467 -14.42 22.12 -6.45
CA LEU A 467 -15.12 21.14 -7.27
C LEU A 467 -15.75 21.89 -8.45
N TYR A 468 -15.75 21.30 -9.66
CA TYR A 468 -16.50 21.89 -10.77
C TYR A 468 -17.96 22.08 -10.34
N GLN A 469 -18.43 23.33 -10.29
CA GLN A 469 -19.87 23.58 -10.23
C GLN A 469 -20.44 23.10 -11.56
N ILE A 470 -21.21 22.01 -11.55
CA ILE A 470 -22.16 21.77 -12.62
C ILE A 470 -23.14 22.96 -12.52
N LYS A 471 -23.05 23.89 -13.47
CA LYS A 471 -24.15 24.83 -13.70
C LYS A 471 -25.35 23.95 -14.07
N VAL A 472 -26.27 23.78 -13.12
CA VAL A 472 -27.56 23.13 -13.32
C VAL A 472 -28.37 23.94 -14.32
#